data_AF-A0A920E1H0-F1
#
_entry.id   AF-A0A920E1H0-F1
#
_cell.length_a   1.000
_cell.length_b   1.000
_cell.length_c   1.000
_cell.angle_alpha   90.00
_cell.angle_beta   90.00
_cell.angle_gamma   90.00
#
_symmetry.space_group_name_H-M   'P 1'
#
loop_
_entity.id
_entity.type
_entity.pdbx_description
1 polymer ?
#
loop_
_entity_poly.entity_id
_entity_poly.type
_entity_poly.pdbx_seq_one_letter_code
_entity_poly.pdbx_strand_id
1 'polypeptide(L)'
;MKKPLILVTNDDGITAPGLRTLIHVMNKIGEVVVVAPDSPQSGMGHAITISDTLYSKKEKIDDGPQVEYSISGTPADCVKFAIREILERKPDLCVSGINHGANSSINVIYSGTMSAAVEAGIEGIKSIGFSLLDYSWNADFKPCESIIEKFVLVF
;
A
#
# COMPACT_ATOMS: atom_id res chain seq x y z
N MET A 1 18.58 4.72 17.33
CA MET A 1 17.45 5.37 16.62
C MET A 1 16.33 4.35 16.49
N LYS A 2 15.06 4.76 16.62
CA LYS A 2 13.92 3.86 16.36
C LYS A 2 13.87 3.52 14.87
N LYS A 3 13.54 2.29 14.49
CA LYS A 3 13.34 1.94 13.08
C LYS A 3 12.20 2.79 12.49
N PRO A 4 12.27 3.19 11.21
CA PRO A 4 11.18 3.91 10.57
C PRO A 4 9.93 3.02 10.53
N LEU A 5 8.76 3.58 10.80
CA LEU A 5 7.47 2.91 10.60
C LEU A 5 6.99 3.16 9.17
N ILE A 6 6.72 2.08 8.47
CA ILE A 6 6.32 2.10 7.06
C ILE A 6 4.91 1.52 6.95
N LEU A 7 3.98 2.35 6.47
CA LEU A 7 2.65 1.90 6.08
C LEU A 7 2.71 1.36 4.64
N VAL A 8 2.21 0.16 4.43
CA VAL A 8 2.16 -0.48 3.10
C VAL A 8 0.70 -0.77 2.73
N THR A 9 0.32 -0.45 1.50
CA THR A 9 -1.04 -0.63 0.98
C THR A 9 -1.03 -0.89 -0.54
N ASN A 10 -2.19 -1.14 -1.14
CA ASN A 10 -2.40 -1.25 -2.59
C ASN A 10 -3.89 -1.16 -2.94
N ASP A 11 -4.22 -1.35 -4.22
CA ASP A 11 -5.58 -1.52 -4.74
C ASP A 11 -5.90 -2.92 -5.28
N ASP A 12 -4.90 -3.78 -5.50
CA ASP A 12 -5.11 -5.17 -5.95
C ASP A 12 -5.54 -6.13 -4.82
N GLY A 13 -5.52 -5.68 -3.57
CA GLY A 13 -5.92 -6.43 -2.37
C GLY A 13 -4.76 -7.06 -1.61
N ILE A 14 -5.04 -7.50 -0.37
CA ILE A 14 -4.01 -7.87 0.61
C ILE A 14 -3.13 -9.07 0.20
N THR A 15 -3.65 -9.99 -0.62
CA THR A 15 -2.93 -11.18 -1.08
C THR A 15 -2.17 -10.98 -2.40
N ALA A 16 -2.23 -9.78 -3.00
CA ALA A 16 -1.68 -9.52 -4.32
C ALA A 16 -0.15 -9.72 -4.36
N PRO A 17 0.40 -10.35 -5.43
CA PRO A 17 1.83 -10.67 -5.52
C PRO A 17 2.72 -9.41 -5.50
N GLY A 18 2.27 -8.32 -6.11
CA GLY A 18 2.98 -7.04 -6.09
C GLY A 18 3.07 -6.43 -4.68
N LEU A 19 2.01 -6.54 -3.88
CA LEU A 19 1.99 -6.11 -2.48
C LEU A 19 2.91 -6.98 -1.62
N ARG A 20 2.86 -8.31 -1.80
CA ARG A 20 3.77 -9.24 -1.10
C ARG A 20 5.24 -8.93 -1.37
N THR A 21 5.56 -8.61 -2.63
CA THR A 21 6.92 -8.19 -3.01
C THR A 21 7.31 -6.87 -2.34
N LEU A 22 6.42 -5.88 -2.31
CA LEU A 22 6.67 -4.60 -1.66
C LEU A 22 6.93 -4.77 -0.15
N ILE A 23 6.13 -5.58 0.53
CA ILE A 23 6.29 -5.91 1.96
C ILE A 23 7.64 -6.57 2.21
N HIS A 24 8.03 -7.53 1.37
CA HIS A 24 9.33 -8.18 1.47
C HIS A 24 10.48 -7.17 1.46
N VAL A 25 10.44 -6.17 0.58
CA VAL A 25 11.45 -5.12 0.51
C VAL A 25 11.36 -4.20 1.74
N MET A 26 10.17 -3.75 2.13
CA MET A 26 10.01 -2.80 3.24
C MET A 26 10.40 -3.40 4.59
N ASN A 27 10.22 -4.70 4.79
CA ASN A 27 10.64 -5.42 5.99
C ASN A 27 12.16 -5.39 6.22
N LYS A 28 12.96 -5.19 5.16
CA LYS A 28 14.42 -5.01 5.26
C LYS A 28 14.79 -3.63 5.80
N ILE A 29 13.89 -2.65 5.67
CA ILE A 29 14.15 -1.23 5.93
C ILE A 29 13.59 -0.78 7.28
N GLY A 30 12.36 -1.18 7.60
CA GLY A 30 11.61 -0.60 8.71
C GLY A 30 10.70 -1.57 9.46
N GLU A 31 9.96 -1.00 10.40
CA GLU A 31 8.81 -1.63 11.04
C GLU A 31 7.61 -1.48 10.08
N VAL A 32 7.02 -2.59 9.65
CA VAL A 32 5.99 -2.59 8.59
C VAL A 32 4.62 -2.89 9.16
N VAL A 33 3.65 -2.04 8.79
CA VAL A 33 2.22 -2.30 8.99
C VAL A 33 1.54 -2.25 7.63
N VAL A 34 0.78 -3.30 7.32
CA VAL A 34 0.07 -3.45 6.05
C VAL A 34 -1.42 -3.24 6.30
N VAL A 35 -2.02 -2.33 5.56
CA VAL A 35 -3.47 -2.14 5.54
C VAL A 35 -3.91 -2.06 4.09
N ALA A 36 -4.66 -3.06 3.63
CA ALA A 36 -5.05 -3.19 2.24
C ALA A 36 -6.50 -3.66 2.11
N PRO A 37 -7.12 -3.48 0.94
CA PRO A 37 -8.46 -4.01 0.68
C PRO A 37 -8.52 -5.53 0.83
N ASP A 38 -9.66 -6.05 1.30
CA ASP A 38 -9.95 -7.49 1.38
C ASP A 38 -10.24 -8.15 0.02
N SER A 39 -10.42 -7.34 -1.01
CA SER A 39 -10.78 -7.71 -2.37
C SER A 39 -10.16 -6.72 -3.37
N PRO A 40 -9.93 -7.08 -4.65
CA PRO A 40 -9.43 -6.14 -5.64
C PRO A 40 -10.37 -4.94 -5.83
N GLN A 41 -9.80 -3.73 -5.79
CA GLN A 41 -10.50 -2.44 -5.90
C GLN A 41 -9.94 -1.61 -7.07
N SER A 42 -9.44 -2.25 -8.13
CA SER A 42 -8.86 -1.58 -9.29
C SER A 42 -9.89 -0.65 -9.96
N GLY A 43 -9.51 0.61 -10.23
CA GLY A 43 -10.36 1.60 -10.89
C GLY A 43 -11.28 2.42 -9.98
N MET A 44 -11.17 2.27 -8.65
CA MET A 44 -11.95 3.05 -7.68
C MET A 44 -11.52 4.52 -7.57
N GLY A 45 -10.35 4.90 -8.08
CA GLY A 45 -9.78 6.24 -7.90
C GLY A 45 -9.71 6.65 -6.42
N HIS A 46 -10.06 7.91 -6.14
CA HIS A 46 -10.13 8.48 -4.79
C HIS A 46 -11.49 8.29 -4.10
N ALA A 47 -12.17 7.17 -4.36
CA ALA A 47 -13.40 6.85 -3.63
C ALA A 47 -13.11 6.72 -2.12
N ILE A 48 -14.07 7.15 -1.29
CA ILE A 48 -14.06 7.02 0.17
C ILE A 48 -15.42 6.48 0.59
N THR A 49 -15.43 5.51 1.49
CA THR A 49 -16.67 4.95 2.03
C THR A 49 -17.21 5.84 3.13
N ILE A 50 -18.33 6.53 2.88
CA ILE A 50 -18.99 7.42 3.87
C ILE A 50 -20.28 6.82 4.42
N SER A 51 -21.01 6.06 3.59
CA SER A 51 -22.38 5.63 3.88
C SER A 51 -22.49 4.27 4.56
N ASP A 52 -21.40 3.50 4.60
CA ASP A 52 -21.38 2.13 5.10
C ASP A 52 -20.32 1.94 6.19
N THR A 53 -20.52 0.91 7.03
CA THR A 53 -19.56 0.54 8.06
C THR A 53 -18.37 -0.17 7.42
N LEU A 54 -17.16 0.32 7.70
CA LEU A 54 -15.92 -0.36 7.33
C LEU A 54 -15.63 -1.50 8.30
N TYR A 55 -15.40 -2.69 7.77
CA TYR A 55 -14.94 -3.85 8.52
C TYR A 55 -13.43 -3.98 8.38
N SER A 56 -12.75 -4.32 9.48
CA SER A 56 -11.33 -4.65 9.47
C SER A 56 -11.11 -6.03 10.06
N LYS A 57 -10.14 -6.75 9.53
CA LYS A 57 -9.73 -8.06 10.02
C LYS A 57 -8.21 -8.12 10.07
N LYS A 58 -7.68 -8.54 11.23
CA LYS A 58 -6.26 -8.83 11.36
C LYS A 58 -5.95 -10.11 10.60
N GLU A 59 -4.98 -10.05 9.70
CA GLU A 59 -4.59 -11.16 8.85
C GLU A 59 -3.25 -11.73 9.29
N LYS A 60 -3.07 -13.03 9.06
CA LYS A 60 -1.77 -13.70 9.11
C LYS A 60 -1.60 -14.49 7.81
N ILE A 61 -0.93 -13.87 6.84
CA ILE A 61 -0.76 -14.42 5.48
C ILE A 61 0.55 -15.21 5.38
N ASP A 62 1.61 -14.71 5.99
CA ASP A 62 2.92 -15.36 6.05
C ASP A 62 3.55 -15.21 7.45
N ASP A 63 4.77 -15.74 7.62
CA ASP A 63 5.53 -15.66 8.88
C ASP A 63 6.50 -14.46 8.91
N GLY A 64 6.26 -13.44 8.08
CA GLY A 64 6.99 -12.19 8.10
C GLY A 64 6.73 -11.38 9.38
N PRO A 65 7.61 -10.41 9.70
CA PRO A 65 7.53 -9.64 10.94
C PRO A 65 6.45 -8.54 10.92
N GLN A 66 5.83 -8.28 9.77
CA GLN A 66 4.83 -7.23 9.60
C GLN A 66 3.52 -7.56 10.30
N VAL A 67 2.76 -6.52 10.65
CA VAL A 67 1.37 -6.65 11.08
C VAL A 67 0.45 -6.34 9.90
N GLU A 68 -0.56 -7.18 9.66
CA GLU A 68 -1.42 -7.05 8.49
C GLU A 68 -2.90 -6.94 8.85
N TYR A 69 -3.59 -6.04 8.16
CA TYR A 69 -5.03 -5.86 8.24
C TYR A 69 -5.64 -5.79 6.85
N SER A 70 -6.71 -6.55 6.65
CA SER A 70 -7.61 -6.40 5.51
C SER A 70 -8.77 -5.49 5.91
N ILE A 71 -9.24 -4.64 5.00
CA ILE A 71 -10.44 -3.83 5.22
C ILE A 71 -11.43 -3.94 4.05
N SER A 72 -12.72 -3.81 4.33
CA SER A 72 -13.80 -3.84 3.33
C SER A 72 -13.95 -2.54 2.53
N GLY A 73 -12.91 -1.70 2.52
CA GLY A 73 -12.94 -0.34 1.99
C GLY A 73 -12.02 -0.15 0.80
N THR A 74 -11.92 1.09 0.36
CA THR A 74 -11.04 1.52 -0.73
C THR A 74 -9.58 1.69 -0.27
N PRO A 75 -8.62 1.85 -1.19
CA PRO A 75 -7.23 2.14 -0.83
C PRO A 75 -7.06 3.44 -0.02
N ALA A 76 -7.88 4.46 -0.28
CA ALA A 76 -7.89 5.69 0.52
C ALA A 76 -8.44 5.43 1.93
N ASP A 77 -9.51 4.62 2.05
CA ASP A 77 -10.02 4.18 3.35
C ASP A 77 -8.94 3.40 4.13
N CYS A 78 -8.12 2.58 3.45
CA CYS A 78 -7.03 1.83 4.08
C CYS A 78 -6.05 2.77 4.79
N VAL A 79 -5.65 3.84 4.12
CA VAL A 79 -4.72 4.82 4.67
C VAL A 79 -5.33 5.55 5.86
N LYS A 80 -6.58 6.03 5.73
CA LYS A 80 -7.28 6.72 6.82
C LYS A 80 -7.49 5.82 8.03
N PHE A 81 -7.93 4.59 7.80
CA PHE A 81 -8.16 3.60 8.85
C PHE A 81 -6.86 3.22 9.54
N ALA A 82 -5.76 3.05 8.78
CA ALA A 82 -4.45 2.79 9.33
C ALA A 82 -4.03 3.90 10.31
N ILE A 83 -4.09 5.16 9.87
CA ILE A 83 -3.61 6.31 10.65
C ILE A 83 -4.46 6.54 11.90
N ARG A 84 -5.78 6.32 11.82
CA ARG A 84 -6.71 6.67 12.90
C ARG A 84 -6.92 5.54 13.91
N GLU A 85 -6.98 4.30 13.45
CA GLU A 85 -7.44 3.17 14.26
C GLU A 85 -6.37 2.10 14.53
N ILE A 86 -5.36 1.98 13.67
CA ILE A 86 -4.36 0.90 13.77
C ILE A 86 -3.02 1.39 14.31
N LEU A 87 -2.52 2.51 13.79
CA LEU A 87 -1.17 2.99 14.08
C LEU A 87 -1.13 3.82 15.37
N GLU A 88 -0.27 3.43 16.31
CA GLU A 88 -0.06 4.19 17.56
C GLU A 88 0.75 5.48 17.36
N ARG A 89 1.45 5.59 16.22
CA ARG A 89 2.23 6.77 15.82
C ARG A 89 2.10 7.02 14.34
N LYS A 90 2.30 8.28 13.93
CA LYS A 90 2.37 8.64 12.52
C LYS A 90 3.46 7.82 11.81
N PRO A 91 3.16 7.19 10.66
CA PRO A 91 4.17 6.49 9.89
C PRO A 91 5.16 7.50 9.28
N ASP A 92 6.42 7.08 9.18
CA ASP A 92 7.50 7.86 8.59
C ASP A 92 7.40 7.86 7.04
N LEU A 93 6.83 6.78 6.48
CA LEU A 93 6.64 6.57 5.05
C LEU A 93 5.37 5.77 4.77
N CYS A 94 4.67 6.09 3.69
CA CYS A 94 3.60 5.27 3.12
C CYS A 94 4.01 4.80 1.72
N VAL A 95 3.97 3.51 1.45
CA VAL A 95 4.20 2.96 0.11
C VAL A 95 2.97 2.21 -0.40
N SER A 96 2.61 2.44 -1.65
CA SER A 96 1.42 1.86 -2.28
C SER A 96 1.80 1.06 -3.53
N GLY A 97 1.28 -0.16 -3.67
CA GLY A 97 1.53 -1.05 -4.81
C GLY A 97 2.15 -2.40 -4.40
N ILE A 98 2.95 -3.06 -5.23
CA ILE A 98 3.25 -2.73 -6.64
C ILE A 98 2.03 -3.10 -7.50
N ASN A 99 1.44 -2.12 -8.16
CA ASN A 99 0.28 -2.35 -9.03
C ASN A 99 0.67 -3.07 -10.34
N HIS A 100 -0.25 -3.90 -10.84
CA HIS A 100 -0.19 -4.46 -12.19
C HIS A 100 -0.62 -3.42 -13.25
N GLY A 101 0.26 -3.11 -14.19
CA GLY A 101 0.00 -2.16 -15.26
C GLY A 101 0.38 -0.71 -14.96
N ALA A 102 0.40 0.12 -16.00
CA ALA A 102 0.85 1.51 -15.92
C ALA A 102 -0.20 2.44 -15.30
N ASN A 103 0.22 3.16 -14.26
CA ASN A 103 -0.49 4.32 -13.70
C ASN A 103 0.23 5.61 -14.11
N SER A 104 0.15 5.97 -15.39
CA SER A 104 0.79 7.18 -15.94
C SER A 104 -0.24 8.17 -16.51
N SER A 105 0.11 9.46 -16.49
CA SER A 105 -0.76 10.53 -17.02
C SER A 105 -2.15 10.54 -16.35
N ILE A 106 -3.22 10.66 -17.12
CA ILE A 106 -4.60 10.73 -16.62
C ILE A 106 -5.01 9.52 -15.78
N ASN A 107 -4.38 8.35 -15.98
CA ASN A 107 -4.68 7.14 -15.21
C ASN A 107 -4.35 7.29 -13.71
N VAL A 108 -3.50 8.26 -13.34
CA VAL A 108 -3.21 8.58 -11.94
C VAL A 108 -4.48 8.99 -11.17
N ILE A 109 -5.44 9.65 -11.83
CA ILE A 109 -6.68 10.12 -11.18
C ILE A 109 -7.59 8.95 -10.80
N TYR A 110 -7.55 7.85 -11.56
CA TYR A 110 -8.40 6.67 -11.36
C TYR A 110 -7.68 5.51 -10.67
N SER A 111 -6.38 5.66 -10.42
CA SER A 111 -5.53 4.62 -9.83
C SER A 111 -5.72 4.58 -8.32
N GLY A 112 -6.21 3.46 -7.79
CA GLY A 112 -6.33 3.25 -6.35
C GLY A 112 -4.96 3.24 -5.67
N THR A 113 -3.94 2.68 -6.32
CA THR A 113 -2.54 2.75 -5.87
C THR A 113 -2.08 4.19 -5.67
N MET A 114 -2.30 5.07 -6.65
CA MET A 114 -1.90 6.48 -6.53
C MET A 114 -2.79 7.24 -5.55
N SER A 115 -4.08 6.93 -5.50
CA SER A 115 -5.00 7.53 -4.55
C SER A 115 -4.61 7.26 -3.10
N ALA A 116 -4.16 6.05 -2.76
CA ALA A 116 -3.62 5.78 -1.43
C ALA A 116 -2.36 6.61 -1.13
N ALA A 117 -1.44 6.74 -2.09
CA ALA A 117 -0.23 7.55 -1.89
C ALA A 117 -0.56 9.05 -1.73
N VAL A 118 -1.49 9.59 -2.52
CA VAL A 118 -1.95 10.98 -2.41
C VAL A 118 -2.66 11.22 -1.08
N GLU A 119 -3.51 10.28 -0.64
CA GLU A 119 -4.20 10.36 0.65
C GLU A 119 -3.20 10.45 1.82
N ALA A 120 -2.17 9.60 1.82
CA ALA A 120 -1.11 9.68 2.81
C ALA A 120 -0.37 11.04 2.77
N GLY A 121 -0.17 11.58 1.56
CA GLY A 121 0.41 12.91 1.36
C GLY A 121 -0.44 14.03 1.97
N ILE A 122 -1.77 13.95 1.84
CA ILE A 122 -2.73 14.89 2.46
C ILE A 122 -2.62 14.86 3.99
N GLU A 123 -2.43 13.67 4.57
CA GLU A 123 -2.18 13.48 6.01
C GLU A 123 -0.74 13.89 6.43
N GLY A 124 0.04 14.46 5.51
CA GLY A 124 1.40 14.96 5.71
C GLY A 124 2.43 13.86 5.92
N ILE A 125 2.20 12.68 5.35
CA ILE A 125 3.13 11.53 5.36
C ILE A 125 3.87 11.51 4.02
N LYS A 126 5.18 11.26 4.05
CA LYS A 126 5.94 11.02 2.81
C LYS A 126 5.38 9.77 2.13
N SER A 127 5.06 9.83 0.85
CA SER A 127 4.43 8.71 0.16
C SER A 127 5.00 8.43 -1.23
N ILE A 128 4.99 7.14 -1.61
CA ILE A 128 5.45 6.67 -2.91
C ILE A 128 4.47 5.62 -3.45
N GLY A 129 4.06 5.75 -4.72
CA GLY A 129 3.32 4.72 -5.44
C GLY A 129 4.23 3.96 -6.39
N PHE A 130 4.13 2.63 -6.41
CA PHE A 130 4.87 1.76 -7.31
C PHE A 130 3.91 1.03 -8.26
N SER A 131 4.27 0.97 -9.53
CA SER A 131 3.52 0.24 -10.55
C SER A 131 4.48 -0.38 -11.55
N LEU A 132 4.23 -1.62 -11.94
CA LEU A 132 5.03 -2.33 -12.94
C LEU A 132 4.28 -2.27 -14.27
N LEU A 133 4.99 -1.96 -15.35
CA LEU A 133 4.43 -1.95 -16.72
C LEU A 133 4.24 -3.38 -17.26
N ASP A 134 3.52 -4.19 -16.51
CA ASP A 134 3.10 -5.54 -16.86
C ASP A 134 1.71 -5.79 -16.25
N TYR A 135 0.74 -6.10 -17.11
CA TYR A 135 -0.65 -6.33 -16.72
C TYR A 135 -0.92 -7.79 -16.33
N SER A 136 0.06 -8.69 -16.50
CA SER A 136 -0.05 -10.09 -16.11
C SER A 136 -0.13 -10.23 -14.60
N TRP A 137 -1.09 -11.02 -14.09
CA TRP A 137 -1.12 -11.38 -12.67
C TRP A 137 0.14 -12.13 -12.22
N ASN A 138 0.79 -12.84 -13.15
CA ASN A 138 2.05 -13.55 -12.93
C ASN A 138 3.28 -12.72 -13.32
N ALA A 139 3.17 -11.39 -13.35
CA ALA A 139 4.29 -10.50 -13.61
C ALA A 139 5.45 -10.77 -12.63
N ASP A 140 6.69 -10.71 -13.13
CA ASP A 140 7.87 -10.88 -12.30
C ASP A 140 8.24 -9.54 -11.63
N PHE A 141 7.96 -9.44 -10.34
CA PHE A 141 8.28 -8.26 -9.53
C PHE A 141 9.70 -8.26 -8.96
N LYS A 142 10.47 -9.35 -9.10
CA LYS A 142 11.84 -9.43 -8.55
C LYS A 142 12.76 -8.30 -9.04
N PRO A 143 12.73 -7.87 -10.32
CA PRO A 143 13.55 -6.76 -10.78
C PRO A 143 13.23 -5.44 -10.06
N CYS A 144 11.99 -5.28 -9.58
CA CYS A 144 11.56 -4.07 -8.88
C CYS A 144 12.21 -3.95 -7.49
N GLU A 145 12.56 -5.06 -6.83
CA GLU A 145 13.02 -5.05 -5.44
C GLU A 145 14.21 -4.10 -5.22
N SER A 146 15.25 -4.26 -6.04
CA SER A 146 16.48 -3.45 -5.95
C SER A 146 16.26 -1.97 -6.23
N ILE A 147 15.31 -1.66 -7.14
CA ILE A 147 14.98 -0.29 -7.52
C ILE A 147 14.20 0.36 -6.38
N ILE A 148 13.18 -0.32 -5.86
CA ILE A 148 12.35 0.15 -4.75
C ILE A 148 13.22 0.43 -3.53
N GLU A 149 14.09 -0.50 -3.14
CA GLU A 149 15.00 -0.32 -2.01
C GLU A 149 15.86 0.93 -2.17
N LYS A 150 16.47 1.12 -3.36
CA LYS A 150 17.30 2.29 -3.65
C LYS A 150 16.52 3.59 -3.56
N PHE A 151 15.30 3.65 -4.10
CA PHE A 151 14.47 4.87 -4.05
C PHE A 151 14.01 5.20 -2.63
N VAL A 152 13.56 4.20 -1.88
CA VAL A 152 13.07 4.41 -0.50
C VAL A 152 14.19 4.90 0.43
N LEU A 153 15.41 4.40 0.27
CA LEU A 153 16.55 4.82 1.10
C LEU A 153 16.99 6.27 0.89
N VAL A 154 16.60 6.90 -0.22
CA VAL A 154 16.98 8.30 -0.54
C VAL A 154 15.82 9.30 -0.41
N PHE A 155 14.64 8.84 0.02
CA PHE A 155 13.39 9.62 0.05
C PHE A 155 13.12 10.27 1.42
#